data_AF-A0A061JHV4-F1
#
_entry.id   AF-A0A061JHV4-F1
#
_cell.length_a   1.000
_cell.length_b   1.000
_cell.length_c   1.000
_cell.angle_alpha   90.00
_cell.angle_beta   90.00
_cell.angle_gamma   90.00
#
_symmetry.space_group_name_H-M   'P 1'
#
loop_
_entity.id
_entity.type
_entity.pdbx_description
1 polymer ?
#
loop_
_entity_poly.entity_id
_entity_poly.type
_entity_poly.pdbx_seq_one_letter_code
_entity_poly.pdbx_strand_id
1 'polypeptide(L)'
;MSSPLLRALQVAGIIAQHIKAPIIEITELQEACWGEKEGQLKGNGLWINGWRNGEDIKGAEGYADFSSRITRGLEKALQHKGPVLIVSHGGVYWVVQEILGLSIIDLGNAEPVFHQPPEHPSHPWGIYPLSEERNLYDYE
;
A
#
# COMPACT_ATOMS: atom_id res chain seq x y z
N MET A 1 6.69 -7.09 6.03
CA MET A 1 6.34 -7.57 4.67
C MET A 1 6.77 -6.53 3.67
N SER A 2 7.22 -6.94 2.49
CA SER A 2 7.65 -6.01 1.44
C SER A 2 7.23 -6.48 0.04
N SER A 3 6.93 -5.53 -0.83
CA SER A 3 7.05 -5.74 -2.28
C SER A 3 8.48 -6.20 -2.63
N PRO A 4 8.67 -7.12 -3.60
CA PRO A 4 9.99 -7.53 -4.08
C PRO A 4 10.67 -6.50 -5.00
N LEU A 5 9.95 -5.45 -5.46
CA LEU A 5 10.59 -4.39 -6.23
C LEU A 5 11.67 -3.67 -5.40
N LEU A 6 12.84 -3.46 -6.01
CA LEU A 6 14.06 -3.00 -5.35
C LEU A 6 13.85 -1.79 -4.42
N ARG A 7 13.11 -0.77 -4.89
CA ARG A 7 12.84 0.44 -4.09
C ARG A 7 12.14 0.14 -2.75
N ALA A 8 11.19 -0.79 -2.75
CA ALA A 8 10.47 -1.20 -1.54
C ALA A 8 11.37 -2.08 -0.66
N LEU A 9 12.10 -3.03 -1.25
CA LEU A 9 13.04 -3.87 -0.51
C LEU A 9 14.15 -3.08 0.18
N GLN A 10 14.68 -2.05 -0.47
CA GLN A 10 15.70 -1.18 0.13
C GLN A 10 15.15 -0.43 1.35
N VAL A 11 13.94 0.15 1.23
CA VAL A 11 13.28 0.82 2.37
C VAL A 11 12.97 -0.18 3.49
N ALA A 12 12.46 -1.37 3.16
CA ALA A 12 12.22 -2.44 4.12
C ALA A 12 13.52 -2.87 4.82
N GLY A 13 14.64 -2.95 4.09
CA GLY A 13 15.98 -3.21 4.59
C GLY A 13 16.42 -2.20 5.65
N ILE A 14 16.29 -0.91 5.34
CA ILE A 14 16.62 0.18 6.26
C ILE A 14 15.76 0.09 7.52
N ILE A 15 14.45 -0.12 7.38
CA ILE A 15 13.54 -0.21 8.54
C ILE A 15 13.86 -1.44 9.39
N ALA A 16 14.08 -2.60 8.76
CA ALA A 16 14.36 -3.87 9.44
C ALA A 16 15.62 -3.80 10.30
N GLN A 17 16.64 -3.03 9.90
CA GLN A 17 17.84 -2.79 10.72
C GLN A 17 17.50 -2.12 12.06
N HIS A 18 16.46 -1.29 12.11
CA HIS A 18 16.05 -0.56 13.30
C HIS A 18 15.07 -1.35 14.17
N ILE A 19 14.04 -1.94 13.55
CA ILE A 19 12.98 -2.65 14.29
C ILE A 19 13.29 -4.14 14.54
N LYS A 20 14.38 -4.65 13.95
CA LYS A 20 14.84 -6.05 14.07
C LYS A 20 13.77 -7.07 13.68
N ALA A 21 12.97 -6.75 12.67
CA ALA A 21 11.93 -7.63 12.13
C ALA A 21 12.42 -8.35 10.86
N PRO A 22 11.97 -9.59 10.60
CA PRO A 22 12.29 -10.28 9.34
C PRO A 22 11.60 -9.58 8.16
N ILE A 23 12.29 -9.59 7.01
CA ILE A 23 11.70 -9.19 5.74
C ILE A 23 11.16 -10.43 5.06
N ILE A 24 9.87 -10.41 4.75
CA ILE A 24 9.19 -11.42 3.96
C ILE A 24 8.67 -10.72 2.71
N GLU A 25 9.10 -11.21 1.56
CA GLU A 25 8.68 -10.69 0.26
C GLU A 25 7.33 -11.28 -0.13
N ILE A 26 6.43 -10.42 -0.61
CA ILE A 26 5.12 -10.83 -1.12
C ILE A 26 4.97 -10.27 -2.53
N THR A 27 5.08 -11.16 -3.52
CA THR A 27 5.03 -10.83 -4.95
C THR A 27 3.77 -10.09 -5.35
N GLU A 28 2.65 -10.39 -4.69
CA GLU A 28 1.38 -9.70 -4.92
C GLU A 28 1.38 -8.23 -4.54
N LEU A 29 2.31 -7.75 -3.72
CA LEU A 29 2.37 -6.36 -3.26
C LEU A 29 3.18 -5.44 -4.18
N GLN A 30 3.52 -5.88 -5.40
CA GLN A 30 4.20 -5.04 -6.39
C GLN A 30 3.28 -3.91 -6.89
N GLU A 31 3.87 -2.84 -7.42
CA GLU A 31 3.08 -1.82 -8.13
C GLU A 31 2.42 -2.40 -9.38
N ALA A 32 1.37 -1.76 -9.88
CA ALA A 32 0.76 -2.12 -11.15
C ALA A 32 1.78 -2.09 -12.29
N CYS A 33 1.67 -3.02 -13.24
CA CYS A 33 2.39 -2.93 -14.51
C CYS A 33 1.67 -1.94 -15.41
N TRP A 34 2.35 -0.87 -15.85
CA TRP A 34 1.72 0.20 -16.61
C TRP A 34 1.81 0.04 -18.14
N GLY A 35 2.46 -1.01 -18.63
CA GLY A 35 2.58 -1.27 -20.07
C GLY A 35 3.18 -0.08 -20.82
N GLU A 36 2.48 0.40 -21.84
CA GLU A 36 2.92 1.58 -22.61
C GLU A 36 3.01 2.89 -21.80
N LYS A 37 2.42 2.94 -20.59
CA LYS A 37 2.50 4.10 -19.70
C LYS A 37 3.70 4.05 -18.74
N GLU A 38 4.49 2.98 -18.75
CA GLU A 38 5.73 2.93 -17.97
C GLU A 38 6.67 4.09 -18.33
N GLY A 39 7.22 4.75 -17.30
CA GLY A 39 8.11 5.90 -17.46
C GLY A 39 7.43 7.20 -17.95
N GLN A 40 6.12 7.18 -18.20
CA GLN A 40 5.37 8.39 -18.58
C GLN A 40 4.98 9.20 -17.34
N LEU A 41 4.84 10.50 -17.52
CA LEU A 41 4.28 11.35 -16.46
C LEU A 41 2.80 11.03 -16.25
N LYS A 42 2.36 10.99 -15.00
CA LYS A 42 0.94 10.84 -14.64
C LYS A 42 0.06 11.95 -15.26
N GLY A 43 0.65 13.12 -15.56
CA GLY A 43 -0.06 14.27 -16.11
C GLY A 43 -1.14 14.74 -15.13
N ASN A 44 -2.35 14.95 -15.63
CA ASN A 44 -3.52 15.32 -14.83
C ASN A 44 -4.27 14.10 -14.24
N GLY A 45 -3.73 12.89 -14.35
CA GLY A 45 -4.31 11.67 -13.77
C GLY A 45 -5.50 11.07 -14.52
N LEU A 46 -5.94 11.64 -15.66
CA LEU A 46 -7.12 11.14 -16.39
C LEU A 46 -7.01 9.67 -16.78
N TRP A 47 -5.86 9.25 -17.31
CA TRP A 47 -5.67 7.87 -17.75
C TRP A 47 -5.60 6.89 -16.56
N ILE A 48 -5.11 7.33 -15.39
CA ILE A 48 -5.11 6.51 -14.17
C ILE A 48 -6.55 6.32 -13.70
N ASN A 49 -7.36 7.39 -13.71
CA ASN A 49 -8.77 7.30 -13.33
C ASN A 49 -9.56 6.42 -14.30
N GLY A 50 -9.32 6.54 -15.61
CA GLY A 50 -9.90 5.66 -16.62
C GLY A 50 -9.52 4.20 -16.37
N TRP A 51 -8.24 3.92 -16.15
CA TRP A 51 -7.74 2.59 -15.83
C TRP A 51 -8.38 2.00 -14.57
N ARG A 52 -8.49 2.79 -13.49
CA ARG A 52 -9.19 2.38 -12.25
C ARG A 52 -10.67 2.08 -12.46
N ASN A 53 -11.29 2.68 -13.48
CA ASN A 53 -12.66 2.39 -13.91
C ASN A 53 -12.75 1.24 -14.93
N GLY A 54 -11.63 0.56 -15.22
CA GLY A 54 -11.59 -0.61 -16.09
C GLY A 54 -11.24 -0.31 -17.55
N GLU A 55 -10.77 0.89 -17.88
CA GLU A 55 -10.24 1.15 -19.23
C GLU A 55 -8.93 0.40 -19.47
N ASP A 56 -8.83 -0.26 -20.62
CA ASP A 56 -7.64 -0.99 -21.01
C ASP A 56 -6.51 -0.03 -21.43
N ILE A 57 -5.31 -0.31 -20.92
CA ILE A 57 -4.07 0.30 -21.37
C ILE A 57 -3.21 -0.80 -21.96
N LYS A 58 -2.70 -0.58 -23.17
CA LYS A 58 -1.96 -1.60 -23.90
C LYS A 58 -0.76 -2.11 -23.11
N GLY A 59 -0.78 -3.41 -22.81
CA GLY A 59 0.28 -4.10 -22.07
C GLY A 59 0.31 -3.79 -20.57
N ALA A 60 -0.64 -3.00 -20.06
CA ALA A 60 -0.79 -2.78 -18.63
C ALA A 60 -1.57 -3.93 -17.99
N GLU A 61 -1.37 -4.10 -16.69
CA GLU A 61 -2.24 -4.95 -15.86
C GLU A 61 -3.62 -4.30 -15.73
N GLY A 62 -4.70 -5.06 -15.87
CA GLY A 62 -6.06 -4.53 -15.65
C GLY A 62 -6.32 -4.21 -14.17
N TYR A 63 -7.13 -3.18 -13.88
CA TYR A 63 -7.36 -2.77 -12.49
C TYR A 63 -8.01 -3.86 -11.63
N ALA A 64 -8.93 -4.64 -12.20
CA ALA A 64 -9.57 -5.74 -11.49
C ALA A 64 -8.56 -6.83 -11.08
N ASP A 65 -7.62 -7.17 -11.97
CA ASP A 65 -6.56 -8.14 -11.70
C ASP A 65 -5.57 -7.60 -10.66
N PHE A 66 -5.20 -6.33 -10.80
CA PHE A 66 -4.37 -5.61 -9.85
C PHE A 66 -4.99 -5.62 -8.45
N SER A 67 -6.24 -5.17 -8.32
CA SER A 67 -6.95 -5.13 -7.05
C SER A 67 -7.09 -6.52 -6.43
N SER A 68 -7.47 -7.51 -7.25
CA SER A 68 -7.58 -8.92 -6.84
C SER A 68 -6.27 -9.48 -6.29
N ARG A 69 -5.12 -9.17 -6.93
CA ARG A 69 -3.83 -9.63 -6.40
C ARG A 69 -3.43 -8.88 -5.13
N ILE A 70 -3.68 -7.58 -5.02
CA ILE A 70 -3.36 -6.84 -3.78
C ILE A 70 -4.13 -7.43 -2.60
N THR A 71 -5.42 -7.74 -2.77
CA THR A 71 -6.23 -8.42 -1.73
C THR A 71 -5.56 -9.71 -1.26
N ARG A 72 -5.13 -10.58 -2.17
CA ARG A 72 -4.39 -11.82 -1.81
C ARG A 72 -3.08 -11.52 -1.10
N GLY A 73 -2.36 -10.46 -1.51
CA GLY A 73 -1.13 -10.02 -0.86
C GLY A 73 -1.36 -9.56 0.59
N LEU A 74 -2.44 -8.82 0.84
CA LEU A 74 -2.85 -8.40 2.17
C LEU A 74 -3.25 -9.60 3.03
N GLU A 75 -4.05 -10.52 2.50
CA GLU A 75 -4.45 -11.75 3.21
C GLU A 75 -3.23 -12.55 3.67
N LYS A 76 -2.21 -12.70 2.81
CA LYS A 76 -0.92 -13.34 3.17
C LYS A 76 -0.20 -12.57 4.26
N ALA A 77 -0.09 -11.25 4.14
CA ALA A 77 0.59 -10.41 5.12
C ALA A 77 -0.08 -10.50 6.51
N LEU A 78 -1.41 -10.51 6.54
CA LEU A 78 -2.22 -10.54 7.75
C LEU A 78 -2.30 -11.92 8.43
N GLN A 79 -1.76 -12.98 7.83
CA GLN A 79 -1.55 -14.27 8.52
C GLN A 79 -0.47 -14.18 9.62
N HIS A 80 0.31 -13.10 9.66
CA HIS A 80 1.37 -12.91 10.64
C HIS A 80 0.89 -12.10 11.85
N LYS A 81 1.49 -12.37 13.02
CA LYS A 81 1.17 -11.65 14.26
C LYS A 81 1.44 -10.15 14.10
N GLY A 82 0.44 -9.33 14.37
CA GLY A 82 0.51 -7.88 14.23
C GLY A 82 1.24 -7.16 15.37
N PRO A 83 1.51 -5.85 15.20
CA PRO A 83 1.21 -5.07 14.00
C PRO A 83 2.10 -5.45 12.80
N VAL A 84 1.50 -5.56 11.61
CA VAL A 84 2.21 -5.93 10.38
C VAL A 84 2.62 -4.68 9.63
N LEU A 85 3.92 -4.48 9.44
CA LEU A 85 4.45 -3.43 8.56
C LEU A 85 4.49 -3.94 7.11
N ILE A 86 3.86 -3.20 6.20
CA ILE A 86 3.85 -3.47 4.76
C ILE A 86 4.57 -2.33 4.04
N VAL A 87 5.67 -2.64 3.35
CA VAL A 87 6.41 -1.66 2.52
C VAL A 87 6.10 -1.91 1.05
N SER A 88 5.42 -0.98 0.40
CA SER A 88 4.92 -1.13 -0.97
C SER A 88 4.82 0.24 -1.68
N HIS A 89 3.75 0.49 -2.44
CA HIS A 89 3.64 1.57 -3.42
C HIS A 89 2.29 2.28 -3.35
N GLY A 90 2.21 3.47 -3.96
CA GLY A 90 1.00 4.28 -3.96
C GLY A 90 -0.21 3.56 -4.58
N GLY A 91 -0.03 2.87 -5.71
CA GLY A 91 -1.13 2.14 -6.35
C GLY A 91 -1.67 1.00 -5.46
N VAL A 92 -0.79 0.32 -4.75
CA VAL A 92 -1.17 -0.71 -3.77
C VAL A 92 -1.97 -0.11 -2.63
N TYR A 93 -1.57 1.07 -2.15
CA TYR A 93 -2.29 1.76 -1.09
C TYR A 93 -3.66 2.27 -1.53
N TRP A 94 -3.86 2.65 -2.79
CA TRP A 94 -5.19 2.94 -3.33
C TRP A 94 -6.15 1.75 -3.16
N VAL A 95 -5.70 0.54 -3.49
CA VAL A 95 -6.51 -0.67 -3.31
C VAL A 95 -6.75 -0.96 -1.83
N VAL A 96 -5.76 -0.75 -0.95
CA VAL A 96 -5.96 -0.89 0.50
C VAL A 96 -7.08 0.04 0.98
N GLN A 97 -7.06 1.32 0.58
CA GLN A 97 -8.10 2.27 0.94
C GLN A 97 -9.47 1.82 0.45
N GLU A 98 -9.58 1.31 -0.78
CA GLU A 98 -10.83 0.77 -1.31
C GLU A 98 -11.35 -0.43 -0.51
N ILE A 99 -10.49 -1.39 -0.17
CA ILE A 99 -10.86 -2.56 0.65
C ILE A 99 -11.38 -2.13 2.02
N LEU A 100 -10.79 -1.08 2.60
CA LEU A 100 -11.17 -0.54 3.89
C LEU A 100 -12.38 0.43 3.82
N GLY A 101 -12.91 0.70 2.63
CA GLY A 101 -14.01 1.65 2.42
C GLY A 101 -13.63 3.11 2.68
N LEU A 102 -12.37 3.47 2.48
CA LEU A 102 -11.81 4.79 2.73
C LEU A 102 -11.78 5.66 1.46
N SER A 103 -11.79 6.98 1.65
CA SER A 103 -11.46 7.90 0.56
C SER A 103 -10.02 7.71 0.11
N ILE A 104 -9.81 7.77 -1.21
CA ILE A 104 -8.51 7.50 -1.79
C ILE A 104 -7.70 8.79 -1.80
N ILE A 105 -6.58 8.76 -1.09
CA ILE A 105 -5.56 9.80 -1.12
C ILE A 105 -4.25 9.24 -1.69
N ASP A 106 -3.41 10.15 -2.16
CA ASP A 106 -2.02 9.88 -2.46
C ASP A 106 -1.18 10.09 -1.20
N LEU A 107 -0.25 9.16 -0.96
CA LEU A 107 0.78 9.30 0.07
C LEU A 107 2.10 9.75 -0.55
N GLY A 108 2.86 10.53 0.23
CA GLY A 108 4.24 10.85 -0.10
C GLY A 108 5.15 9.62 -0.06
N ASN A 109 6.36 9.77 -0.61
CA ASN A 109 7.37 8.73 -0.50
C ASN A 109 7.79 8.56 0.97
N ALA A 110 7.87 7.31 1.41
CA ALA A 110 8.26 6.93 2.77
C ALA A 110 7.38 7.56 3.86
N GLU A 111 6.08 7.67 3.60
CA GLU A 111 5.08 8.14 4.56
C GLU A 111 4.30 6.97 5.17
N PRO A 112 4.66 6.52 6.38
CA PRO A 112 3.96 5.41 7.04
C PRO A 112 2.63 5.85 7.65
N VAL A 113 1.60 5.02 7.50
CA VAL A 113 0.27 5.21 8.09
C VAL A 113 -0.15 3.94 8.83
N PHE A 114 -0.49 4.08 10.11
CA PHE A 114 -1.01 2.98 10.92
C PHE A 114 -2.53 2.89 10.78
N HIS A 115 -3.01 1.72 10.37
CA HIS A 115 -4.44 1.42 10.26
C HIS A 115 -4.82 0.47 11.39
N GLN A 116 -5.67 0.96 12.30
CA GLN A 116 -6.17 0.21 13.43
C GLN A 116 -7.56 -0.35 13.09
N PRO A 117 -7.76 -1.68 13.15
CA PRO A 117 -9.07 -2.26 12.93
C PRO A 117 -10.05 -1.78 14.00
N PRO A 118 -11.32 -1.55 13.64
CA PRO A 118 -12.32 -1.16 14.61
C PRO A 118 -12.59 -2.28 15.61
N GLU A 119 -12.97 -1.93 16.84
CA GLU A 119 -13.40 -2.90 17.87
C GLU A 119 -14.68 -3.65 17.47
N HIS A 120 -15.51 -3.04 16.63
CA HIS A 120 -16.73 -3.61 16.09
C HIS A 120 -16.83 -3.34 14.57
N PRO A 121 -17.29 -4.27 13.73
CA PRO A 121 -17.33 -4.08 12.26
C PRO A 121 -18.12 -2.85 11.77
N SER A 122 -19.02 -2.31 12.59
CA SER A 122 -19.78 -1.09 12.26
C SER A 122 -19.09 0.22 12.65
N HIS A 123 -17.94 0.17 13.33
CA HIS A 123 -17.16 1.34 13.70
C HIS A 123 -16.12 1.68 12.63
N PRO A 124 -15.72 2.95 12.51
CA PRO A 124 -14.70 3.35 11.54
C PRO A 124 -13.32 2.81 11.92
N TRP A 125 -12.47 2.61 10.91
CA TRP A 125 -11.05 2.35 11.10
C TRP A 125 -10.35 3.55 11.74
N GLY A 126 -9.42 3.28 12.67
CA GLY A 126 -8.49 4.30 13.13
C GLY A 126 -7.35 4.48 12.13
N ILE A 127 -7.09 5.69 11.66
CA ILE A 127 -6.06 5.99 10.67
C ILE A 127 -5.11 7.02 11.27
N TYR A 128 -3.84 6.67 11.39
CA TYR A 128 -2.86 7.49 12.08
C TYR A 128 -1.60 7.65 11.21
N PRO A 129 -1.36 8.84 10.65
CA PRO A 129 -0.06 9.17 10.08
C PRO A 129 1.03 8.98 11.14
N LEU A 130 2.16 8.40 10.73
CA LEU A 130 3.34 8.21 11.58
C LEU A 130 4.51 9.12 11.16
N SER A 131 4.30 9.97 10.15
CA SER A 131 5.25 10.96 9.63
C SER A 131 5.27 12.26 10.44
N GLU A 132 4.24 12.53 11.23
CA GLU A 132 4.22 13.64 12.19
C GLU A 132 4.85 13.19 13.50
N GLU A 133 5.67 14.05 14.14
CA GLU A 133 6.22 13.81 15.47
C GLU A 133 5.07 13.56 16.45
N ARG A 134 4.71 12.28 16.67
CA ARG A 134 3.97 11.88 17.86
C ARG A 134 4.92 12.11 19.03
N ASN A 135 4.64 13.13 19.83
CA ASN A 135 5.32 13.33 21.09
C ASN A 135 5.28 12.01 21.85
N LEU A 136 6.45 11.52 22.29
CA LEU A 136 6.59 10.30 23.09
C LEU A 136 5.87 10.37 24.46
N TYR A 137 5.13 11.44 24.71
CA TYR A 137 4.35 11.74 25.92
C TYR A 137 2.83 11.62 25.73
N ASP A 138 2.32 11.31 24.54
CA ASP A 138 0.88 11.14 24.30
C ASP A 138 0.34 9.75 24.71
N TYR A 139 1.07 9.04 25.58
CA TYR A 139 0.63 7.82 26.24
C TYR A 139 0.62 8.03 27.76
N GLU A 140 -0.36 8.79 28.26
CA GLU A 140 -0.83 8.73 29.66
C GLU A 140 -2.28 8.25 29.72
#